data_AF-A0A0A7RMA9-F1
#
_entry.id   AF-A0A0A7RMA9-F1
#
_cell.length_a   1.000
_cell.length_b   1.000
_cell.length_c   1.000
_cell.angle_alpha   90.00
_cell.angle_beta   90.00
_cell.angle_gamma   90.00
#
_symmetry.space_group_name_H-M   'P 1'
#
loop_
_entity.id
_entity.type
_entity.pdbx_description
1 polymer ?
#
loop_
_entity_poly.entity_id
_entity_poly.type
_entity_poly.pdbx_seq_one_letter_code
_entity_poly.pdbx_strand_id
1 'polypeptide(L)' 'IWKKKGYLTAVKALSLAKSVSTGHSKSFFVQQTSNSILE' A
#
# COMPACT_ATOMS: atom_id res chain seq x y z
N ILE A 1 17.51 10.73 19.39
CA ILE A 1 17.67 10.30 17.97
C ILE A 1 16.64 9.23 17.58
N TRP A 2 16.39 8.21 18.42
CA TRP A 2 15.46 7.11 18.10
C TRP A 2 13.98 7.52 17.95
N LYS A 3 13.43 8.34 18.87
CA LYS A 3 12.03 8.79 18.82
C LYS A 3 11.64 9.53 17.53
N LYS A 4 12.51 10.41 17.03
CA LYS A 4 12.23 11.20 15.80
C LYS A 4 12.18 10.30 14.56
N LYS A 5 13.04 9.28 14.49
CA LYS A 5 13.05 8.32 13.39
C LYS A 5 11.85 7.38 13.44
N GLY A 6 11.48 6.90 14.64
CA GLY A 6 10.28 6.07 14.82
C GLY A 6 8.99 6.79 14.43
N TYR A 7 8.86 8.07 14.80
CA TYR A 7 7.72 8.89 14.38
C TYR A 7 7.60 9.00 12.85
N LEU A 8 8.71 9.29 12.16
CA LEU A 8 8.71 9.38 10.70
C LEU A 8 8.38 8.04 10.02
N THR A 9 8.85 6.92 10.58
CA THR A 9 8.51 5.58 10.10
C THR A 9 7.01 5.29 10.30
N ALA A 10 6.45 5.65 11.45
CA ALA A 10 5.03 5.47 11.74
C ALA A 10 4.14 6.29 10.79
N VAL A 11 4.51 7.55 10.52
CA VAL A 11 3.78 8.41 9.56
C VAL A 11 3.80 7.80 8.16
N LYS A 12 4.96 7.34 7.68
CA LYS A 12 5.09 6.69 6.37
C LYS A 12 4.25 5.40 6.29
N ALA A 13 4.26 4.59 7.35
CA ALA A 13 3.47 3.36 7.43
C ALA A 13 1.96 3.64 7.42
N LEU A 14 1.50 4.68 8.11
CA LEU A 14 0.09 5.08 8.10
C LEU A 14 -0.37 5.53 6.71
N SER A 15 0.42 6.38 6.03
CA SER A 15 0.12 6.80 4.66
C SER A 15 0.06 5.62 3.69
N LEU A 16 0.98 4.66 3.83
CA LEU A 16 0.98 3.43 3.03
C LEU A 16 -0.27 2.58 3.30
N ALA A 17 -0.62 2.36 4.57
CA ALA A 17 -1.80 1.58 4.95
C ALA A 17 -3.09 2.16 4.37
N LYS A 18 -3.24 3.49 4.33
CA LYS A 18 -4.39 4.14 3.68
C LYS A 18 -4.42 3.88 2.18
N SER A 19 -3.29 4.00 1.49
CA SER A 19 -3.19 3.69 0.05
C SER A 19 -3.64 2.26 -0.26
N VAL A 20 -3.16 1.30 0.54
CA VAL A 20 -3.55 -0.12 0.43
C VAL A 20 -5.03 -0.31 0.74
N SER A 21 -5.55 0.29 1.82
CA SER A 21 -6.95 0.15 2.24
C SER A 21 -7.96 0.70 1.24
N THR A 22 -7.59 1.73 0.48
CA THR A 22 -8.49 2.30 -0.55
C THR A 22 -8.54 1.47 -1.83
N GLY A 23 -7.59 0.55 -2.04
CA GLY A 23 -7.57 -0.38 -3.19
C GLY A 23 -7.48 0.27 -4.58
N HIS A 24 -7.43 1.60 -4.67
CA HIS A 24 -7.48 2.33 -5.94
C HIS A 24 -6.10 2.46 -6.61
N SER A 25 -5.03 2.28 -5.85
CA SER A 25 -3.65 2.42 -6.31
C SER A 25 -3.21 1.21 -7.16
N LYS A 26 -3.37 1.28 -8.48
CA LYS A 26 -2.95 0.22 -9.44
C LYS A 26 -1.48 -0.20 -9.35
N SER A 27 -0.59 0.68 -8.86
CA SER A 27 0.84 0.40 -8.70
C SER A 27 1.20 -0.29 -7.39
N PHE A 28 0.41 -0.07 -6.33
CA PHE A 28 0.61 -0.67 -5.01
C PHE A 28 -0.26 -1.90 -4.79
N PHE A 29 -1.41 -1.93 -5.47
CA PHE A 29 -2.33 -3.04 -5.48
C PHE A 29 -2.19 -3.72 -6.83
N VAL A 30 -1.45 -4.84 -6.86
CA VAL A 30 -1.52 -5.75 -7.98
C VAL A 30 -2.88 -6.41 -7.90
N GLN A 31 -3.83 -5.92 -8.69
CA GLN A 31 -5.03 -6.68 -8.99
C GLN A 31 -4.53 -7.97 -9.63
N GLN A 32 -4.71 -9.12 -8.96
CA GLN A 32 -4.74 -10.39 -9.68
C GLN A 32 -5.93 -10.25 -10.63
N THR A 33 -5.70 -9.73 -11.83
CA THR A 33 -6.49 -10.15 -12.97
C THR A 33 -6.30 -11.65 -12.97
N SER A 34 -7.29 -12.40 -12.48
CA SER A 34 -7.42 -13.78 -12.87
C SER A 34 -7.17 -13.79 -14.38
N ASN A 35 -6.30 -14.67 -14.86
CA ASN A 35 -6.35 -15.09 -16.25
C ASN A 35 -7.67 -15.86 -16.45
N SER A 36 -8.80 -15.22 -16.17
CA SER A 36 -10.07 -15.45 -16.80
C SER A 36 -10.00 -14.77 -18.17
N ILE A 37 -8.99 -15.14 -18.95
CA ILE A 37 -9.14 -15.28 -20.39
C ILE A 37 -9.41 -16.78 -20.56
N LEU A 38 -10.66 -17.15 -20.30
CA LEU A 38 -11.31 -18.19 -21.08
C LEU A 38 -11.88 -17.46 -22.29
N GLU A 39 -11.01 -17.13 -23.24
CA GLU A 39 -11.24 -17.15 -24.69
C GLU A 39 -9.88 -17.17 -25.42
#